data_AF-A0A6G3T1K8-F1
#
_entry.id   AF-A0A6G3T1K8-F1
#
_cell.length_a   1.000
_cell.length_b   1.000
_cell.length_c   1.000
_cell.angle_alpha   90.00
_cell.angle_beta   90.00
_cell.angle_gamma   90.00
#
_symmetry.space_group_name_H-M   'P 1'
#
loop_
_entity.id
_entity.type
_entity.pdbx_description
1 polymer ?
#
loop_
_entity_poly.entity_id
_entity_poly.type
_entity_poly.pdbx_seq_one_letter_code
_entity_poly.pdbx_strand_id
1 'polypeptide(L)'
;MQSKRDQVQAHGFMMGRLSSGLLTADPDAPESPLGRTTRGVVFGLLVTLLIGAGATVYGLLRPGGNETWRKGENLVVNRETGARYLWTGTDGVLHPVRNYASARLIGGPRLKAVDVSTASLRDVPVGSPAGIPGAPDTLPAPGQLDAGAWHMCVTGPGGALPSTSGAALGSGVAEPGATTLVAGAPLETQDIGADRGVLVSGPDRTEYLVWRGSRLPLDRASDARNALGFGSERAVPVSAAFLDALAPGPALKPPEAPGRGQKGPVLGGEPSTIGQLFEVSVPGGGSTYYLLRKDGLVPLTRLEAALVLGDPATQKDAYRGRSPEARAVGADALRTHRAKETAAGAFAAELPRTPPIP
;
A
#
# COMPACT_ATOMS: atom_id res chain seq x y z
N MET A 1 -9.79 -104.58 17.33
CA MET A 1 -10.73 -103.59 16.77
C MET A 1 -9.91 -102.59 15.99
N GLN A 2 -10.05 -102.53 14.66
CA GLN A 2 -9.45 -101.44 13.89
C GLN A 2 -10.06 -100.13 14.37
N SER A 3 -9.23 -99.18 14.79
CA SER A 3 -9.72 -97.92 15.31
C SER A 3 -10.18 -97.05 14.14
N LYS A 4 -11.12 -96.12 14.38
CA LYS A 4 -11.52 -95.14 13.34
C LYS A 4 -10.33 -94.33 12.80
N ARG A 5 -9.25 -94.23 13.58
CA ARG A 5 -8.01 -93.57 13.18
C ARG A 5 -7.28 -94.34 12.09
N ASP A 6 -7.26 -95.67 12.15
CA ASP A 6 -6.64 -96.52 11.14
C ASP A 6 -7.41 -96.45 9.82
N GLN A 7 -8.74 -96.39 9.87
CA GLN A 7 -9.58 -96.19 8.69
C GLN A 7 -9.31 -94.83 8.01
N VAL A 8 -9.16 -93.76 8.79
CA VAL A 8 -8.84 -92.42 8.26
C VAL A 8 -7.44 -92.40 7.66
N GLN A 9 -6.46 -93.06 8.28
CA GLN A 9 -5.09 -93.14 7.75
C GLN A 9 -5.03 -93.98 6.46
N ALA A 10 -5.71 -95.12 6.42
CA ALA A 10 -5.79 -95.96 5.21
C ALA A 10 -6.51 -95.24 4.06
N HIS A 11 -7.61 -94.53 4.35
CA HIS A 11 -8.32 -93.71 3.37
C HIS A 11 -7.45 -92.56 2.86
N GLY A 12 -6.75 -91.85 3.76
CA GLY A 12 -5.81 -90.78 3.39
C GLY A 12 -4.65 -91.27 2.52
N PHE A 13 -4.14 -92.47 2.79
CA PHE A 13 -3.11 -93.12 1.98
C PHE A 13 -3.59 -93.45 0.57
N MET A 14 -4.77 -94.08 0.43
CA MET A 14 -5.36 -94.37 -0.90
C MET A 14 -5.65 -93.09 -1.68
N MET A 15 -6.19 -92.06 -1.04
CA MET A 15 -6.49 -90.80 -1.69
C MET A 15 -5.23 -90.04 -2.12
N GLY A 16 -4.16 -90.13 -1.31
CA GLY A 16 -2.83 -89.62 -1.66
C GLY A 16 -2.28 -90.26 -2.93
N ARG A 17 -2.33 -91.60 -3.04
CA ARG A 17 -1.87 -92.34 -4.22
C ARG A 17 -2.67 -92.00 -5.48
N LEU A 18 -3.99 -91.88 -5.38
CA LEU A 18 -4.84 -91.43 -6.49
C LEU A 18 -4.45 -90.02 -6.96
N SER A 19 -4.23 -89.09 -6.03
CA SER A 19 -3.82 -87.72 -6.37
C SER A 19 -2.43 -87.66 -7.01
N SER A 20 -1.50 -88.51 -6.57
CA SER A 20 -0.15 -88.62 -7.14
C SER A 20 -0.14 -89.26 -8.53
N GLY A 21 -0.95 -90.30 -8.75
CA GLY A 21 -1.14 -90.89 -10.08
C GLY A 21 -1.76 -89.93 -11.09
N LEU A 22 -2.68 -89.06 -10.66
CA LEU A 22 -3.32 -88.06 -11.52
C LEU A 22 -2.42 -86.87 -11.87
N LEU A 23 -1.63 -86.36 -10.92
CA LEU A 23 -0.83 -85.14 -11.10
C LEU A 23 0.59 -85.41 -11.62
N THR A 24 1.18 -86.54 -11.25
CA THR A 24 2.59 -86.87 -11.55
C THR A 24 2.76 -88.17 -12.33
N ALA A 25 1.67 -88.85 -12.71
CA ALA A 25 1.66 -90.16 -13.40
C ALA A 25 2.40 -91.29 -12.64
N ASP A 26 2.75 -91.06 -11.37
CA ASP A 26 3.44 -92.01 -10.50
C ASP A 26 2.67 -92.15 -9.17
N PRO A 27 1.97 -93.28 -8.95
CA PRO A 27 1.18 -93.52 -7.73
C PRO A 27 2.01 -93.94 -6.52
N ASP A 28 3.31 -94.18 -6.67
CA ASP A 28 4.24 -94.59 -5.59
C ASP A 28 5.33 -93.53 -5.31
N ALA A 29 5.14 -92.29 -5.81
CA ALA A 29 6.06 -91.19 -5.58
C ALA A 29 6.26 -90.94 -4.04
N PRO A 30 7.51 -90.90 -3.55
CA PRO A 30 7.80 -90.81 -2.11
C PRO A 30 7.50 -89.42 -1.51
N GLU A 31 7.44 -88.38 -2.33
CA GLU A 31 7.06 -87.01 -1.93
C GLU A 31 5.70 -86.70 -2.53
N SER A 32 4.80 -86.09 -1.73
CA SER A 32 3.50 -85.69 -2.27
C SER A 32 3.66 -84.60 -3.33
N PRO A 33 2.90 -84.66 -4.45
CA PRO A 33 3.08 -83.74 -5.58
C PRO A 33 2.87 -82.26 -5.20
N LEU A 34 2.10 -82.00 -4.15
CA LEU A 34 1.85 -80.67 -3.60
C LEU A 34 2.62 -80.37 -2.30
N GLY A 35 3.42 -81.31 -1.78
CA GLY A 35 4.04 -81.20 -0.46
C GLY A 35 4.95 -79.98 -0.30
N ARG A 36 5.68 -79.59 -1.35
CA ARG A 36 6.49 -78.36 -1.38
C ARG A 36 5.61 -77.11 -1.36
N THR A 37 4.54 -77.10 -2.14
CA THR A 37 3.60 -75.98 -2.25
C THR A 37 2.82 -75.80 -0.94
N THR A 38 2.29 -76.88 -0.35
CA THR A 38 1.56 -76.84 0.91
C THR A 38 2.46 -76.38 2.06
N ARG A 39 3.70 -76.89 2.16
CA ARG A 39 4.69 -76.41 3.15
C ARG A 39 5.02 -74.93 2.94
N GLY A 40 5.21 -74.51 1.68
CA GLY A 40 5.45 -73.11 1.33
C GLY A 40 4.30 -72.18 1.72
N VAL A 41 3.05 -72.58 1.46
CA VAL A 41 1.85 -71.84 1.85
C VAL A 41 1.73 -71.74 3.37
N VAL A 42 1.89 -72.85 4.10
CA VAL A 42 1.81 -72.85 5.58
C VAL A 42 2.89 -71.95 6.17
N PHE A 43 4.13 -72.04 5.68
CA PHE A 43 5.22 -71.20 6.15
C PHE A 43 4.99 -69.73 5.82
N GLY A 44 4.51 -69.42 4.60
CA GLY A 44 4.15 -68.06 4.20
C GLY A 44 3.04 -67.47 5.06
N LEU A 45 2.03 -68.27 5.44
CA LEU A 45 0.92 -67.86 6.30
C LEU A 45 1.43 -67.57 7.73
N LEU A 46 2.30 -68.43 8.27
CA LEU A 46 2.95 -68.22 9.57
C LEU A 46 3.81 -66.95 9.59
N VAL A 47 4.62 -66.71 8.55
CA VAL A 47 5.43 -65.49 8.43
C VAL A 47 4.56 -64.25 8.33
N THR A 48 3.47 -64.31 7.56
CA THR A 48 2.53 -63.19 7.43
C THR A 48 1.85 -62.88 8.77
N LEU A 49 1.44 -63.91 9.50
CA LEU A 49 0.90 -63.75 10.86
C LEU A 49 1.92 -63.15 11.83
N LEU A 50 3.18 -63.58 11.78
CA LEU A 50 4.26 -63.04 12.61
C LEU A 50 4.53 -61.57 12.29
N ILE A 51 4.59 -61.19 11.01
CA ILE A 51 4.77 -59.79 10.59
C ILE A 51 3.57 -58.95 11.04
N GLY A 52 2.34 -59.46 10.84
CA GLY A 52 1.11 -58.79 11.28
C GLY A 52 1.05 -58.59 12.79
N ALA A 53 1.42 -59.60 13.57
CA ALA A 53 1.53 -59.51 15.02
C ALA A 53 2.61 -58.49 15.44
N GLY A 54 3.79 -58.53 14.80
CA GLY A 54 4.87 -57.57 15.04
C GLY A 54 4.45 -56.13 14.75
N ALA A 55 3.78 -55.88 13.62
CA ALA A 55 3.27 -54.56 13.26
C ALA A 55 2.18 -54.08 14.25
N THR A 56 1.32 -54.99 14.73
CA THR A 56 0.28 -54.67 15.71
C THR A 56 0.88 -54.27 17.06
N VAL A 57 1.84 -55.05 17.56
CA VAL A 57 2.57 -54.74 18.79
C VAL A 57 3.33 -53.42 18.67
N TYR A 58 4.01 -53.19 17.53
CA TYR A 58 4.72 -51.94 17.28
C TYR A 58 3.77 -50.73 17.26
N GLY A 59 2.61 -50.85 16.60
CA GLY A 59 1.59 -49.80 16.57
C GLY A 59 0.96 -49.49 17.95
N LEU A 60 0.84 -50.50 18.82
CA LEU A 60 0.37 -50.33 20.20
C LEU A 60 1.41 -49.69 21.11
N LEU A 61 2.70 -50.01 20.93
CA LEU A 61 3.80 -49.46 21.73
C LEU A 61 4.16 -48.03 21.32
N ARG A 62 4.01 -47.69 20.04
CA ARG A 62 4.16 -46.32 19.53
C ARG A 62 2.85 -45.89 18.87
N PRO A 63 1.82 -45.55 19.68
CA PRO A 63 0.61 -44.96 19.14
C PRO A 63 1.04 -43.68 18.42
N GLY A 64 0.82 -43.63 17.11
CA GLY A 64 1.32 -42.55 16.28
C GLY A 64 0.92 -41.18 16.83
N GLY A 65 1.88 -40.26 16.85
CA GLY A 65 1.68 -38.88 17.26
C GLY A 65 2.88 -38.08 16.82
N ASN A 66 2.66 -37.06 15.99
CA ASN A 66 3.75 -36.15 15.69
C ASN A 66 3.94 -35.28 16.94
N GLU A 67 5.05 -35.41 17.67
CA GLU A 67 5.37 -34.55 18.82
C GLU A 67 6.37 -33.44 18.48
N THR A 68 6.82 -33.34 17.22
CA THR A 68 7.83 -32.34 16.84
C THR A 68 7.33 -30.91 17.07
N TRP A 69 6.02 -30.69 17.03
CA TRP A 69 5.39 -29.40 17.32
C TRP A 69 5.56 -28.93 18.76
N ARG A 70 5.86 -29.83 19.71
CA ARG A 70 6.14 -29.45 21.11
C ARG A 70 7.54 -28.87 21.29
N LYS A 71 8.43 -29.05 20.30
CA LYS A 71 9.83 -28.62 20.37
C LYS A 71 9.98 -27.17 19.95
N GLY A 72 10.11 -26.28 20.92
CA GLY A 72 10.18 -24.83 20.71
C GLY A 72 8.83 -24.25 20.31
N GLU A 73 8.86 -23.01 19.82
CA GLU A 73 7.65 -22.29 19.42
C GLU A 73 7.20 -22.72 18.02
N ASN A 74 5.98 -23.23 17.91
CA ASN A 74 5.43 -23.73 16.63
C ASN A 74 3.98 -23.29 16.44
N LEU A 75 3.63 -23.03 15.18
CA LEU A 75 2.25 -22.95 14.72
C LEU A 75 1.78 -24.38 14.42
N VAL A 76 0.87 -24.89 15.23
CA VAL A 76 0.34 -26.23 15.12
C VAL A 76 -0.95 -26.18 14.31
N VAL A 77 -0.96 -26.88 13.18
CA VAL A 77 -2.12 -26.93 12.28
C VAL A 77 -2.73 -28.33 12.35
N ASN A 78 -3.99 -28.40 12.77
CA ASN A 78 -4.75 -29.62 12.72
C ASN A 78 -5.11 -29.93 11.26
N ARG A 79 -4.57 -31.03 10.73
CA ARG A 79 -4.75 -31.40 9.32
C ARG A 79 -6.19 -31.71 8.95
N GLU A 80 -6.96 -32.30 9.85
CA GLU A 80 -8.34 -32.73 9.56
C GLU A 80 -9.34 -31.58 9.70
N THR A 81 -9.14 -30.64 10.63
CA THR A 81 -10.09 -29.55 10.87
C THR A 81 -9.64 -28.20 10.32
N GLY A 82 -8.35 -28.06 9.96
CA GLY A 82 -7.72 -26.79 9.63
C GLY A 82 -7.55 -25.84 10.83
N ALA A 83 -7.94 -26.26 12.05
CA ALA A 83 -7.79 -25.44 13.24
C ALA A 83 -6.31 -25.17 13.53
N ARG A 84 -6.00 -23.93 13.89
CA ARG A 84 -4.63 -23.45 14.11
C ARG A 84 -4.44 -23.09 15.57
N TYR A 85 -3.35 -23.57 16.15
CA TYR A 85 -2.99 -23.33 17.53
C TYR A 85 -1.54 -22.84 17.61
N LEU A 86 -1.26 -21.95 18.55
CA LEU A 86 0.10 -21.58 18.89
C LEU A 86 0.56 -22.39 20.10
N TRP A 87 1.74 -22.98 19.98
CA TRP A 87 2.46 -23.59 21.07
C TRP A 87 3.71 -22.76 21.36
N THR A 88 3.78 -22.14 22.54
CA THR A 88 4.95 -21.36 23.00
C THR A 88 5.88 -22.17 23.89
N GLY A 89 5.39 -23.29 24.45
CA GLY A 89 6.12 -24.11 25.41
C GLY A 89 6.28 -23.47 26.80
N THR A 90 5.59 -22.37 27.10
CA THR A 90 5.69 -21.64 28.38
C THR A 90 4.68 -22.08 29.42
N ASP A 91 3.42 -22.29 29.02
CA ASP A 91 2.27 -22.62 29.88
C ASP A 91 1.72 -24.04 29.65
N GLY A 92 2.25 -24.74 28.64
CA GLY A 92 1.88 -26.10 28.32
C GLY A 92 0.49 -26.25 27.68
N VAL A 93 -0.10 -25.17 27.16
CA VAL A 93 -1.43 -25.21 26.53
C VAL A 93 -1.37 -24.80 25.05
N LEU A 94 -2.35 -25.27 24.28
CA LEU A 94 -2.55 -24.85 22.89
C LEU A 94 -3.45 -23.61 22.86
N HIS A 95 -2.94 -22.50 22.37
CA HIS A 95 -3.72 -21.29 22.19
C HIS A 95 -4.31 -21.22 20.79
N PRO A 96 -5.63 -21.30 20.58
CA PRO A 96 -6.21 -21.08 19.26
C PRO A 96 -5.79 -19.72 18.72
N VAL A 97 -5.26 -19.64 17.50
CA VAL A 97 -4.79 -18.37 16.93
C VAL A 97 -5.75 -17.83 15.90
N ARG A 98 -6.07 -16.54 16.00
CA ARG A 98 -7.07 -15.89 15.12
C ARG A 98 -6.62 -15.72 13.66
N ASN A 99 -5.32 -15.61 13.41
CA ASN A 99 -4.76 -15.49 12.08
C ASN A 99 -3.25 -15.77 12.05
N TYR A 100 -2.71 -16.05 10.85
CA TYR A 100 -1.29 -16.31 10.63
C TYR A 100 -0.40 -15.12 11.01
N ALA A 101 -0.81 -13.88 10.73
CA ALA A 101 -0.05 -12.69 11.12
C ALA A 101 0.16 -12.61 12.64
N SER A 102 -0.88 -12.87 13.42
CA SER A 102 -0.80 -12.92 14.88
C SER A 102 0.12 -14.05 15.37
N ALA A 103 0.06 -15.22 14.74
CA ALA A 103 0.98 -16.31 15.07
C ALA A 103 2.43 -15.87 14.87
N ARG A 104 2.76 -15.25 13.73
CA ARG A 104 4.10 -14.74 13.40
C ARG A 104 4.56 -13.60 14.30
N LEU A 105 3.64 -12.75 14.77
CA LEU A 105 3.96 -11.69 15.73
C LEU A 105 4.34 -12.27 17.11
N ILE A 106 3.64 -13.31 17.57
CA ILE A 106 3.89 -13.91 18.89
C ILE A 106 5.09 -14.85 18.84
N GLY A 107 5.13 -15.79 17.90
CA GLY A 107 6.19 -16.80 17.76
C GLY A 107 7.39 -16.36 16.91
N GLY A 108 7.41 -15.10 16.47
CA GLY A 108 8.51 -14.47 15.78
C GLY A 108 8.79 -14.97 14.34
N PRO A 109 9.88 -14.47 13.72
CA PRO A 109 10.18 -14.68 12.30
C PRO A 109 10.62 -16.11 11.96
N ARG A 110 11.00 -16.92 12.96
CA ARG A 110 11.42 -18.32 12.79
C ARG A 110 10.32 -19.33 13.10
N LEU A 111 9.10 -18.87 13.38
CA LEU A 111 7.97 -19.73 13.67
C LEU A 111 7.74 -20.74 12.53
N LYS A 112 7.77 -22.02 12.86
CA LYS A 112 7.51 -23.11 11.92
C LYS A 112 6.05 -23.54 12.02
N ALA A 113 5.43 -23.80 10.88
CA ALA A 113 4.14 -24.47 10.82
C ALA A 113 4.36 -25.98 10.83
N VAL A 114 3.63 -26.70 11.67
CA VAL A 114 3.69 -28.16 11.77
C VAL A 114 2.28 -28.71 11.66
N ASP A 115 2.04 -29.50 10.61
CA ASP A 115 0.79 -30.22 10.43
C ASP A 115 0.76 -31.50 11.27
N VAL A 116 -0.30 -31.64 12.05
CA VAL A 116 -0.51 -32.76 12.97
C VAL A 116 -1.93 -33.29 12.84
N SER A 117 -2.11 -34.56 13.19
CA SER A 117 -3.46 -35.13 13.28
C SER A 117 -4.15 -34.68 14.55
N THR A 118 -5.48 -34.68 14.53
CA THR A 118 -6.34 -34.43 15.69
C THR A 118 -6.00 -35.37 16.86
N ALA A 119 -5.63 -36.62 16.57
CA ALA A 119 -5.20 -37.59 17.57
C ALA A 119 -3.95 -37.12 18.34
N SER A 120 -3.03 -36.39 17.69
CA SER A 120 -1.80 -35.87 18.31
C SER A 120 -2.04 -34.71 19.29
N LEU A 121 -3.27 -34.14 19.32
CA LEU A 121 -3.62 -32.97 20.12
C LEU A 121 -4.57 -33.29 21.30
N ARG A 122 -5.07 -34.54 21.39
CA ARG A 122 -6.17 -34.89 22.31
C ARG A 122 -5.86 -34.64 23.78
N ASP A 123 -4.64 -34.91 24.21
CA ASP A 123 -4.25 -34.85 25.63
C ASP A 123 -3.61 -33.51 26.02
N VAL A 124 -3.88 -32.46 25.24
CA VAL A 124 -3.27 -31.13 25.43
C VAL A 124 -4.36 -30.12 25.79
N PRO A 125 -4.26 -29.43 26.93
CA PRO A 125 -5.23 -28.41 27.28
C PRO A 125 -5.25 -27.30 26.24
N VAL A 126 -6.46 -26.82 25.91
CA VAL A 126 -6.66 -25.69 25.01
C VAL A 126 -6.90 -24.44 25.86
N GLY A 127 -6.04 -23.45 25.70
CA GLY A 127 -6.11 -22.17 26.41
C GLY A 127 -7.01 -21.15 25.73
N SER A 128 -7.00 -19.92 26.25
CA SER A 128 -7.71 -18.80 25.64
C SER A 128 -7.16 -18.48 24.25
N PRO A 129 -8.01 -18.07 23.28
CA PRO A 129 -7.55 -17.72 21.95
C PRO A 129 -6.65 -16.48 21.96
N ALA A 130 -5.62 -16.50 21.12
CA ALA A 130 -4.64 -15.43 20.98
C ALA A 130 -4.72 -14.76 19.59
N GLY A 131 -4.32 -13.49 19.53
CA GLY A 131 -4.15 -12.74 18.28
C GLY A 131 -5.11 -11.56 18.10
N ILE A 132 -4.84 -10.79 17.05
CA ILE A 132 -5.50 -9.53 16.72
C ILE A 132 -6.67 -9.83 15.78
N PRO A 133 -7.92 -9.54 16.17
CA PRO A 133 -9.08 -9.71 15.27
C PRO A 133 -8.91 -8.89 13.98
N GLY A 134 -9.23 -9.50 12.83
CA GLY A 134 -9.16 -8.83 11.51
C GLY A 134 -7.77 -8.75 10.88
N ALA A 135 -6.70 -9.18 11.56
CA ALA A 135 -5.38 -9.27 10.95
C ALA A 135 -5.33 -10.38 9.88
N PRO A 136 -4.51 -10.22 8.83
CA PRO A 136 -4.54 -11.08 7.66
C PRO A 136 -3.98 -12.49 7.94
N ASP A 137 -4.50 -13.45 7.21
CA ASP A 137 -4.01 -14.83 7.18
C ASP A 137 -2.91 -15.08 6.14
N THR A 138 -2.74 -14.13 5.23
CA THR A 138 -1.72 -14.17 4.18
C THR A 138 -0.71 -13.07 4.45
N LEU A 139 0.57 -13.45 4.47
CA LEU A 139 1.69 -12.50 4.51
C LEU A 139 2.46 -12.63 3.19
N PRO A 140 2.79 -11.52 2.52
CA PRO A 140 3.61 -11.57 1.32
C PRO A 140 5.00 -12.12 1.65
N ALA A 141 5.57 -12.89 0.73
CA ALA A 141 6.98 -13.23 0.82
C ALA A 141 7.84 -11.96 0.67
N PRO A 142 9.10 -11.94 1.17
CA PRO A 142 9.98 -10.78 1.02
C PRO A 142 10.15 -10.28 -0.43
N GLY A 143 10.13 -11.19 -1.42
CA GLY A 143 10.20 -10.85 -2.84
C GLY A 143 8.86 -10.43 -3.48
N GLN A 144 7.77 -10.42 -2.71
CA GLN A 144 6.44 -9.97 -3.13
C GLN A 144 6.06 -8.64 -2.48
N LEU A 145 7.02 -7.98 -1.80
CA LEU A 145 6.82 -6.63 -1.32
C LEU A 145 6.78 -5.67 -2.51
N ASP A 146 5.73 -4.88 -2.55
CA ASP A 146 5.57 -3.85 -3.56
C ASP A 146 6.51 -2.68 -3.29
N ALA A 147 7.42 -2.42 -4.23
CA ALA A 147 8.35 -1.30 -4.22
C ALA A 147 8.00 -0.26 -5.30
N GLY A 148 6.85 -0.41 -5.96
CA GLY A 148 6.38 0.51 -6.99
C GLY A 148 5.95 1.84 -6.42
N ALA A 149 5.78 2.82 -7.31
CA ALA A 149 5.26 4.12 -6.93
C ALA A 149 3.80 4.02 -6.47
N TRP A 150 3.43 4.93 -5.57
CA TRP A 150 2.06 5.11 -5.13
C TRP A 150 1.49 6.33 -5.82
N HIS A 151 0.33 6.16 -6.45
CA HIS A 151 -0.35 7.23 -7.17
C HIS A 151 -1.67 7.53 -6.50
N MET A 152 -1.90 8.81 -6.20
CA MET A 152 -3.16 9.28 -5.66
C MET A 152 -3.87 10.12 -6.71
N CYS A 153 -4.98 9.58 -7.20
CA CYS A 153 -5.73 10.14 -8.32
C CYS A 153 -7.02 10.80 -7.83
N VAL A 154 -7.42 11.87 -8.52
CA VAL A 154 -8.77 12.42 -8.42
C VAL A 154 -9.58 11.85 -9.57
N THR A 155 -10.64 11.14 -9.25
CA THR A 155 -11.52 10.51 -10.23
C THR A 155 -12.93 11.11 -10.15
N GLY A 156 -13.64 11.08 -11.28
CA GLY A 156 -15.05 11.43 -11.37
C GLY A 156 -15.82 10.40 -12.18
N PRO A 157 -17.11 10.62 -12.47
CA PRO A 157 -17.96 9.63 -13.15
C PRO A 157 -17.45 9.17 -14.53
N GLY A 158 -16.66 10.02 -15.21
CA GLY A 158 -16.00 9.70 -16.48
C GLY A 158 -14.46 9.59 -16.38
N GLY A 159 -13.91 9.46 -15.18
CA GLY A 159 -12.47 9.39 -14.96
C GLY A 159 -11.85 8.09 -15.51
N ALA A 160 -10.61 8.18 -15.99
CA ALA A 160 -9.84 7.01 -16.41
C ALA A 160 -9.63 6.05 -15.23
N LEU A 161 -9.90 4.77 -15.45
CA LEU A 161 -9.61 3.71 -14.49
C LEU A 161 -8.24 3.10 -14.80
N PRO A 162 -7.47 2.66 -13.78
CA PRO A 162 -6.32 1.81 -14.03
C PRO A 162 -6.76 0.56 -14.81
N SER A 163 -5.98 0.16 -15.81
CA SER A 163 -6.24 -1.04 -16.61
C SER A 163 -5.96 -2.29 -15.77
N THR A 164 -6.84 -2.60 -14.83
CA THR A 164 -6.86 -3.86 -14.11
C THR A 164 -7.72 -4.82 -14.92
N SER A 165 -7.07 -5.60 -15.79
CA SER A 165 -7.60 -6.78 -16.50
C SER A 165 -9.14 -6.87 -16.62
N GLY A 166 -9.69 -6.25 -17.67
CA GLY A 166 -10.98 -6.63 -18.23
C GLY A 166 -12.22 -5.95 -17.65
N ALA A 167 -12.78 -5.02 -18.43
CA ALA A 167 -14.18 -4.59 -18.40
C ALA A 167 -14.69 -3.89 -17.12
N ALA A 168 -14.23 -2.67 -16.87
CA ALA A 168 -15.00 -1.71 -16.08
C ALA A 168 -15.65 -0.66 -17.02
N LEU A 169 -16.98 -0.60 -17.06
CA LEU A 169 -17.78 0.30 -17.91
C LEU A 169 -17.99 1.70 -17.30
N GLY A 170 -17.17 2.09 -16.32
CA GLY A 170 -17.23 3.37 -15.64
C GLY A 170 -16.50 3.32 -14.30
N SER A 171 -16.10 4.48 -13.77
CA SER A 171 -15.23 4.58 -12.59
C SER A 171 -15.84 4.05 -11.28
N GLY A 172 -17.13 3.71 -11.27
CA GLY A 172 -17.88 3.37 -10.03
C GLY A 172 -18.05 4.57 -9.08
N VAL A 173 -17.61 5.75 -9.50
CA VAL A 173 -17.65 7.00 -8.73
C VAL A 173 -18.86 7.81 -9.18
N ALA A 174 -19.79 8.06 -8.25
CA ALA A 174 -21.00 8.83 -8.53
C ALA A 174 -20.76 10.35 -8.62
N GLU A 175 -19.76 10.87 -7.90
CA GLU A 175 -19.47 12.30 -7.79
C GLU A 175 -18.03 12.66 -8.18
N PRO A 176 -17.80 13.77 -8.91
CA PRO A 176 -16.45 14.25 -9.17
C PRO A 176 -15.67 14.54 -7.88
N GLY A 177 -14.38 14.20 -7.86
CA GLY A 177 -13.48 14.55 -6.76
C GLY A 177 -13.17 13.41 -5.79
N ALA A 178 -13.59 12.18 -6.10
CA ALA A 178 -13.22 11.01 -5.33
C ALA A 178 -11.72 10.76 -5.41
N THR A 179 -11.12 10.37 -4.29
CA THR A 179 -9.70 10.03 -4.24
C THR A 179 -9.51 8.53 -4.35
N THR A 180 -8.69 8.12 -5.32
CA THR A 180 -8.33 6.73 -5.54
C THR A 180 -6.83 6.56 -5.33
N LEU A 181 -6.45 5.55 -4.56
CA LEU A 181 -5.05 5.17 -4.38
C LEU A 181 -4.74 3.96 -5.27
N VAL A 182 -3.69 4.08 -6.07
CA VAL A 182 -3.13 2.99 -6.85
C VAL A 182 -1.71 2.74 -6.34
N ALA A 183 -1.50 1.58 -5.72
CA ALA A 183 -0.20 1.15 -5.20
C ALA A 183 0.39 0.08 -6.12
N GLY A 184 1.63 0.28 -6.57
CA GLY A 184 2.43 -0.77 -7.23
C GLY A 184 2.06 -1.11 -8.66
N ALA A 185 1.06 -0.44 -9.23
CA ALA A 185 0.64 -0.68 -10.60
C ALA A 185 1.27 0.35 -11.55
N PRO A 186 1.74 -0.06 -12.74
CA PRO A 186 2.18 0.89 -13.76
C PRO A 186 1.00 1.73 -14.22
N LEU A 187 1.21 3.05 -14.29
CA LEU A 187 0.25 3.99 -14.84
C LEU A 187 0.90 4.78 -15.97
N GLU A 188 0.17 4.90 -17.08
CA GLU A 188 0.49 5.90 -18.09
C GLU A 188 0.10 7.27 -17.53
N THR A 189 1.09 8.14 -17.33
CA THR A 189 0.89 9.48 -16.79
C THR A 189 1.48 10.51 -17.74
N GLN A 190 0.86 11.68 -17.76
CA GLN A 190 1.41 12.85 -18.44
C GLN A 190 1.65 13.93 -17.39
N ASP A 191 2.88 14.40 -17.32
CA ASP A 191 3.23 15.49 -16.41
C ASP A 191 2.53 16.78 -16.82
N ILE A 192 2.07 17.52 -15.82
CA ILE A 192 1.42 18.83 -16.00
C ILE A 192 2.40 19.84 -16.61
N GLY A 193 3.70 19.66 -16.41
CA GLY A 193 4.74 20.60 -16.82
C GLY A 193 5.15 21.54 -15.68
N ALA A 194 6.33 22.13 -15.78
CA ALA A 194 6.94 22.87 -14.68
C ALA A 194 6.42 24.31 -14.54
N ASP A 195 5.70 24.80 -15.54
CA ASP A 195 5.16 26.15 -15.73
C ASP A 195 3.64 26.21 -15.66
N ARG A 196 2.96 25.07 -15.55
CA ARG A 196 1.49 25.00 -15.42
C ARG A 196 1.04 24.67 -14.00
N GLY A 197 -0.15 25.14 -13.65
CA GLY A 197 -0.79 24.88 -12.36
C GLY A 197 -2.25 24.49 -12.55
N VAL A 198 -2.76 23.61 -11.68
CA VAL A 198 -4.13 23.11 -11.77
C VAL A 198 -4.96 23.75 -10.66
N LEU A 199 -6.07 24.38 -11.03
CA LEU A 199 -7.03 24.93 -10.08
C LEU A 199 -7.90 23.81 -9.49
N VAL A 200 -7.85 23.66 -8.16
CA VAL A 200 -8.65 22.67 -7.43
C VAL A 200 -9.48 23.32 -6.33
N SER A 201 -10.60 22.70 -5.94
CA SER A 201 -11.47 23.15 -4.85
C SER A 201 -11.67 22.04 -3.83
N GLY A 202 -11.37 22.33 -2.57
CA GLY A 202 -11.56 21.39 -1.47
C GLY A 202 -13.02 21.29 -0.97
N PRO A 203 -13.31 20.40 0.00
CA PRO A 203 -14.65 20.22 0.54
C PRO A 203 -15.22 21.47 1.24
N ASP A 204 -14.36 22.33 1.78
CA ASP A 204 -14.70 23.63 2.37
C ASP A 204 -14.88 24.74 1.32
N ARG A 205 -14.84 24.37 0.04
CA ARG A 205 -14.83 25.22 -1.15
C ARG A 205 -13.58 26.06 -1.32
N THR A 206 -12.60 25.98 -0.41
CA THR A 206 -11.33 26.73 -0.54
C THR A 206 -10.64 26.31 -1.83
N GLU A 207 -10.22 27.31 -2.61
CA GLU A 207 -9.55 27.08 -3.89
C GLU A 207 -8.05 27.09 -3.69
N TYR A 208 -7.38 26.14 -4.35
CA TYR A 208 -5.93 25.99 -4.30
C TYR A 208 -5.40 25.93 -5.72
N LEU A 209 -4.22 26.49 -5.92
CA LEU A 209 -3.40 26.22 -7.09
C LEU A 209 -2.46 25.05 -6.77
N VAL A 210 -2.63 23.93 -7.47
CA VAL A 210 -1.70 22.80 -7.39
C VAL A 210 -0.57 23.05 -8.37
N TRP A 211 0.65 23.17 -7.85
CA TRP A 211 1.84 23.46 -8.64
C TRP A 211 3.03 22.70 -8.08
N ARG A 212 3.69 21.90 -8.94
CA ARG A 212 4.88 21.09 -8.59
C ARG A 212 4.75 20.30 -7.27
N GLY A 213 3.61 19.63 -7.08
CA GLY A 213 3.36 18.81 -5.89
C GLY A 213 3.00 19.60 -4.62
N SER A 214 2.89 20.93 -4.71
CA SER A 214 2.43 21.78 -3.62
C SER A 214 0.99 22.24 -3.82
N ARG A 215 0.27 22.42 -2.71
CA ARG A 215 -1.03 23.12 -2.68
C ARG A 215 -0.86 24.54 -2.17
N LEU A 216 -1.23 25.51 -3.00
CA LEU A 216 -1.11 26.94 -2.70
C LEU A 216 -2.51 27.54 -2.56
N PRO A 217 -2.98 27.85 -1.34
CA PRO A 217 -4.30 28.45 -1.14
C PRO A 217 -4.42 29.78 -1.88
N LEU A 218 -5.51 30.00 -2.63
CA LEU A 218 -5.77 31.28 -3.28
C LEU A 218 -6.53 32.21 -2.32
N ASP A 219 -5.94 33.36 -1.99
CA ASP A 219 -6.61 34.31 -1.11
C ASP A 219 -7.77 35.01 -1.84
N ARG A 220 -8.97 34.84 -1.30
CA ARG A 220 -10.19 35.42 -1.87
C ARG A 220 -10.30 36.92 -1.62
N ALA A 221 -9.75 37.42 -0.51
CA ALA A 221 -9.86 38.84 -0.16
C ALA A 221 -9.05 39.72 -1.13
N SER A 222 -7.93 39.21 -1.61
CA SER A 222 -7.08 39.87 -2.61
C SER A 222 -7.40 39.51 -4.06
N ASP A 223 -8.49 38.77 -4.31
CA ASP A 223 -8.88 38.30 -5.65
C ASP A 223 -7.76 37.54 -6.40
N ALA A 224 -7.00 36.71 -5.67
CA ALA A 224 -5.78 36.07 -6.19
C ALA A 224 -6.02 35.21 -7.44
N ARG A 225 -7.19 34.57 -7.55
CA ARG A 225 -7.57 33.74 -8.69
C ARG A 225 -7.58 34.53 -10.00
N ASN A 226 -8.24 35.69 -10.01
CA ASN A 226 -8.32 36.53 -11.20
C ASN A 226 -6.96 37.17 -11.49
N ALA A 227 -6.28 37.65 -10.44
CA ALA A 227 -4.94 38.26 -10.54
C ALA A 227 -3.92 37.33 -11.24
N LEU A 228 -4.04 36.02 -11.03
CA LEU A 228 -3.15 35.01 -11.60
C LEU A 228 -3.64 34.40 -12.92
N GLY A 229 -4.76 34.88 -13.48
CA GLY A 229 -5.27 34.43 -14.77
C GLY A 229 -6.15 33.17 -14.72
N PHE A 230 -6.58 32.72 -13.53
CA PHE A 230 -7.43 31.53 -13.34
C PHE A 230 -8.93 31.88 -13.23
N GLY A 231 -9.33 33.11 -13.58
CA GLY A 231 -10.71 33.59 -13.44
C GLY A 231 -11.73 32.82 -14.30
N SER A 232 -11.34 32.39 -15.49
CA SER A 232 -12.18 31.59 -16.41
C SER A 232 -12.13 30.08 -16.14
N GLU A 233 -11.18 29.62 -15.34
CA GLU A 233 -10.94 28.20 -15.12
C GLU A 233 -11.96 27.60 -14.17
N ARG A 234 -12.43 26.38 -14.45
CA ARG A 234 -13.30 25.66 -13.53
C ARG A 234 -12.44 24.85 -12.55
N ALA A 235 -12.56 25.16 -11.27
CA ALA A 235 -11.85 24.42 -10.23
C ALA A 235 -12.29 22.95 -10.22
N VAL A 236 -11.32 22.05 -10.24
CA VAL A 236 -11.57 20.61 -10.11
C VAL A 236 -11.89 20.31 -8.64
N PRO A 237 -13.08 19.77 -8.31
CA PRO A 237 -13.39 19.38 -6.94
C PRO A 237 -12.48 18.22 -6.51
N VAL A 238 -11.95 18.29 -5.29
CA VAL A 238 -11.03 17.28 -4.73
C VAL A 238 -11.38 17.00 -3.27
N SER A 239 -11.03 15.80 -2.80
CA SER A 239 -11.19 15.45 -1.38
C SER A 239 -10.10 16.10 -0.50
N ALA A 240 -10.35 16.13 0.81
CA ALA A 240 -9.33 16.52 1.79
C ALA A 240 -8.10 15.59 1.73
N ALA A 241 -8.29 14.29 1.55
CA ALA A 241 -7.20 13.32 1.45
C ALA A 241 -6.28 13.60 0.25
N PHE A 242 -6.84 14.06 -0.88
CA PHE A 242 -6.03 14.45 -2.03
C PHE A 242 -5.18 15.69 -1.73
N LEU A 243 -5.76 16.69 -1.07
CA LEU A 243 -5.03 17.89 -0.66
C LEU A 243 -3.94 17.58 0.36
N ASP A 244 -4.19 16.64 1.28
CA ASP A 244 -3.24 16.30 2.36
C ASP A 244 -2.00 15.55 1.89
N ALA A 245 -2.03 14.88 0.72
CA ALA A 245 -0.80 14.30 0.17
C ALA A 245 0.03 15.28 -0.69
N LEU A 246 -0.48 16.49 -0.94
CA LEU A 246 0.31 17.57 -1.54
C LEU A 246 1.03 18.36 -0.45
N ALA A 247 2.26 18.82 -0.75
CA ALA A 247 3.01 19.64 0.18
C ALA A 247 2.26 20.96 0.46
N PRO A 248 2.07 21.35 1.73
CA PRO A 248 1.43 22.63 2.03
C PRO A 248 2.36 23.78 1.66
N GLY A 249 1.86 24.74 0.88
CA GLY A 249 2.56 25.99 0.61
C GLY A 249 1.80 27.21 1.14
N PRO A 250 2.42 28.40 1.08
CA PRO A 250 1.82 29.62 1.61
C PRO A 250 0.61 30.05 0.76
N ALA A 251 -0.30 30.80 1.38
CA ALA A 251 -1.40 31.42 0.66
C ALA A 251 -0.87 32.41 -0.38
N LEU A 252 -1.38 32.32 -1.60
CA LEU A 252 -1.12 33.25 -2.69
C LEU A 252 -1.91 34.52 -2.43
N LYS A 253 -1.22 35.49 -1.85
CA LYS A 253 -1.73 36.83 -1.58
C LYS A 253 -0.65 37.88 -1.86
N PRO A 254 -1.02 39.13 -2.14
CA PRO A 254 -0.09 40.23 -2.34
C PRO A 254 0.84 40.39 -1.14
N PRO A 255 2.14 40.70 -1.35
CA PRO A 255 3.02 41.10 -0.27
C PRO A 255 2.47 42.30 0.50
N GLU A 256 2.68 42.30 1.81
CA GLU A 256 2.20 43.38 2.66
C GLU A 256 2.93 44.69 2.37
N ALA A 257 2.17 45.78 2.32
CA ALA A 257 2.68 47.14 2.19
C ALA A 257 2.17 48.00 3.34
N PRO A 258 2.82 47.97 4.52
CA PRO A 258 2.42 48.82 5.65
C PRO A 258 2.38 50.29 5.25
N GLY A 259 1.26 50.96 5.56
CA GLY A 259 1.03 52.35 5.16
C GLY A 259 0.58 52.52 3.70
N ARG A 260 0.08 51.47 3.05
CA ARG A 260 -0.57 51.53 1.73
C ARG A 260 -1.54 52.73 1.65
N GLY A 261 -1.46 53.47 0.54
CA GLY A 261 -2.26 54.68 0.32
C GLY A 261 -1.66 55.97 0.90
N GLN A 262 -0.62 55.89 1.73
CA GLN A 262 0.11 57.08 2.21
C GLN A 262 1.02 57.65 1.12
N LYS A 263 1.38 58.93 1.27
CA LYS A 263 2.30 59.63 0.33
C LYS A 263 3.68 58.96 0.33
N GLY A 264 4.17 58.61 -0.85
CA GLY A 264 5.52 58.14 -1.10
C GLY A 264 6.46 59.26 -1.57
N PRO A 265 7.75 58.94 -1.83
CA PRO A 265 8.71 59.87 -2.42
C PRO A 265 8.34 60.26 -3.86
N VAL A 266 9.04 61.25 -4.42
CA VAL A 266 8.93 61.55 -5.86
C VAL A 266 9.80 60.55 -6.63
N LEU A 267 9.19 59.80 -7.55
CA LEU A 267 9.86 58.80 -8.37
C LEU A 267 9.62 59.13 -9.85
N GLY A 268 10.70 59.21 -10.64
CA GLY A 268 10.62 59.59 -12.06
C GLY A 268 10.03 60.99 -12.29
N GLY A 269 10.24 61.92 -11.34
CA GLY A 269 9.71 63.29 -11.42
C GLY A 269 8.25 63.46 -10.99
N GLU A 270 7.59 62.39 -10.55
CA GLU A 270 6.16 62.39 -10.21
C GLU A 270 5.91 61.86 -8.78
N PRO A 271 4.91 62.39 -8.05
CA PRO A 271 4.53 61.87 -6.74
C PRO A 271 4.12 60.40 -6.79
N SER A 272 4.55 59.62 -5.80
CA SER A 272 4.13 58.21 -5.64
C SER A 272 3.29 57.99 -4.39
N THR A 273 2.66 56.84 -4.32
CA THR A 273 1.87 56.38 -3.17
C THR A 273 2.41 55.02 -2.72
N ILE A 274 2.56 54.81 -1.42
CA ILE A 274 2.95 53.50 -0.86
C ILE A 274 1.94 52.44 -1.31
N GLY A 275 2.43 51.29 -1.80
CA GLY A 275 1.64 50.20 -2.39
C GLY A 275 1.55 50.25 -3.91
N GLN A 276 2.08 51.28 -4.57
CA GLN A 276 2.18 51.31 -6.04
C GLN A 276 3.32 50.43 -6.56
N LEU A 277 3.14 49.92 -7.78
CA LEU A 277 4.14 49.17 -8.50
C LEU A 277 4.92 50.02 -9.48
N PHE A 278 6.18 49.66 -9.61
CA PHE A 278 7.14 50.29 -10.49
C PHE A 278 7.82 49.23 -11.33
N GLU A 279 8.02 49.52 -12.61
CA GLU A 279 8.77 48.66 -13.51
C GLU A 279 10.08 49.36 -13.87
N VAL A 280 11.19 48.67 -13.66
CA VAL A 280 12.51 49.14 -14.08
C VAL A 280 13.00 48.23 -15.19
N SER A 281 13.14 48.80 -16.37
CA SER A 281 13.64 48.10 -17.55
C SER A 281 15.11 48.44 -17.79
N VAL A 282 15.93 47.41 -18.02
CA VAL A 282 17.33 47.59 -18.38
C VAL A 282 17.45 47.51 -19.91
N PRO A 283 18.08 48.49 -20.58
CA PRO A 283 18.32 48.41 -22.02
C PRO A 283 19.04 47.11 -22.42
N GLY A 284 18.46 46.34 -23.35
CA GLY A 284 19.00 45.03 -23.76
C GLY A 284 18.81 43.90 -22.75
N GLY A 285 18.11 44.14 -21.64
CA GLY A 285 17.82 43.18 -20.59
C GLY A 285 16.32 43.04 -20.29
N GLY A 286 16.01 42.31 -19.22
CA GLY A 286 14.63 42.16 -18.74
C GLY A 286 14.16 43.33 -17.87
N SER A 287 12.87 43.36 -17.58
CA SER A 287 12.27 44.25 -16.60
C SER A 287 12.04 43.56 -15.26
N THR A 288 12.16 44.32 -14.18
CA THR A 288 11.87 43.86 -12.81
C THR A 288 10.82 44.76 -12.17
N TYR A 289 9.85 44.15 -11.51
CA TYR A 289 8.83 44.87 -10.77
C TYR A 289 9.32 45.20 -9.36
N TYR A 290 8.92 46.36 -8.87
CA TYR A 290 9.22 46.82 -7.52
C TYR A 290 7.94 47.31 -6.85
N LEU A 291 7.74 46.91 -5.61
CA LEU A 291 6.71 47.45 -4.73
C LEU A 291 7.29 48.62 -3.95
N LEU A 292 6.61 49.76 -3.98
CA LEU A 292 6.95 50.87 -3.09
C LEU A 292 6.39 50.63 -1.69
N ARG A 293 7.29 50.44 -0.73
CA ARG A 293 6.99 50.39 0.70
C ARG A 293 7.50 51.64 1.41
N LYS A 294 7.15 51.80 2.69
CA LYS A 294 7.64 52.91 3.54
C LYS A 294 9.17 52.97 3.63
N ASP A 295 9.82 51.80 3.60
CA ASP A 295 11.27 51.61 3.67
C ASP A 295 11.98 51.71 2.31
N GLY A 296 11.23 51.76 1.20
CA GLY A 296 11.77 51.93 -0.15
C GLY A 296 11.17 50.96 -1.17
N LEU A 297 11.78 50.91 -2.35
CA LEU A 297 11.46 49.99 -3.43
C LEU A 297 12.01 48.60 -3.13
N VAL A 298 11.11 47.60 -3.07
CA VAL A 298 11.42 46.18 -2.83
C VAL A 298 11.14 45.39 -4.11
N PRO A 299 12.08 44.57 -4.61
CA PRO A 299 11.87 43.78 -5.83
C PRO A 299 10.77 42.74 -5.62
N LEU A 300 9.94 42.55 -6.65
CA LEU A 300 8.90 41.53 -6.72
C LEU A 300 9.18 40.52 -7.83
N THR A 301 8.76 39.29 -7.61
CA THR A 301 8.54 38.32 -8.68
C THR A 301 7.36 38.75 -9.57
N ARG A 302 7.23 38.19 -10.77
CA ARG A 302 6.06 38.48 -11.63
C ARG A 302 4.76 37.95 -11.02
N LEU A 303 4.83 36.85 -10.26
CA LEU A 303 3.70 36.32 -9.50
C LEU A 303 3.21 37.34 -8.48
N GLU A 304 4.11 37.83 -7.62
CA GLU A 304 3.78 38.82 -6.60
C GLU A 304 3.28 40.12 -7.25
N ALA A 305 3.88 40.54 -8.35
CA ALA A 305 3.44 41.72 -9.08
C ALA A 305 1.99 41.56 -9.60
N ALA A 306 1.68 40.41 -10.21
CA ALA A 306 0.32 40.10 -10.66
C ALA A 306 -0.69 40.13 -9.49
N LEU A 307 -0.33 39.53 -8.34
CA LEU A 307 -1.14 39.56 -7.13
C LEU A 307 -1.42 40.99 -6.65
N VAL A 308 -0.40 41.86 -6.60
CA VAL A 308 -0.59 43.25 -6.16
C VAL A 308 -1.44 44.04 -7.17
N LEU A 309 -1.27 43.83 -8.47
CA LEU A 309 -2.06 44.51 -9.50
C LEU A 309 -3.54 44.08 -9.50
N GLY A 310 -3.83 42.83 -9.13
CA GLY A 310 -5.20 42.32 -9.00
C GLY A 310 -5.86 42.61 -7.66
N ASP A 311 -5.12 43.08 -6.66
CA ASP A 311 -5.61 43.27 -5.29
C ASP A 311 -6.59 44.47 -5.16
N PRO A 312 -7.86 44.25 -4.78
CA PRO A 312 -8.84 45.31 -4.60
C PRO A 312 -8.42 46.37 -3.57
N ALA A 313 -7.69 45.98 -2.52
CA ALA A 313 -7.21 46.94 -1.52
C ALA A 313 -6.08 47.81 -2.10
N THR A 314 -5.24 47.27 -2.98
CA THR A 314 -4.24 48.05 -3.70
C THR A 314 -4.89 49.04 -4.66
N GLN A 315 -5.88 48.58 -5.43
CA GLN A 315 -6.69 49.42 -6.30
C GLN A 315 -7.30 50.60 -5.54
N LYS A 316 -7.97 50.31 -4.42
CA LYS A 316 -8.64 51.32 -3.60
C LYS A 316 -7.64 52.31 -2.99
N ASP A 317 -6.63 51.82 -2.28
CA ASP A 317 -5.83 52.67 -1.39
C ASP A 317 -4.65 53.32 -2.13
N ALA A 318 -3.91 52.55 -2.95
CA ALA A 318 -2.71 53.04 -3.63
C ALA A 318 -3.01 53.71 -4.99
N TYR A 319 -4.09 53.28 -5.68
CA TYR A 319 -4.48 53.78 -7.00
C TYR A 319 -5.77 54.61 -7.00
N ARG A 320 -6.38 54.83 -5.82
CA ARG A 320 -7.59 55.66 -5.63
C ARG A 320 -8.78 55.17 -6.47
N GLY A 321 -8.95 53.85 -6.54
CA GLY A 321 -10.02 53.19 -7.30
C GLY A 321 -9.75 53.03 -8.80
N ARG A 322 -8.64 53.56 -9.33
CA ARG A 322 -8.23 53.33 -10.72
C ARG A 322 -7.55 51.97 -10.86
N SER A 323 -7.63 51.38 -12.05
CA SER A 323 -6.92 50.14 -12.37
C SER A 323 -5.43 50.23 -12.01
N PRO A 324 -4.89 49.29 -11.22
CA PRO A 324 -3.47 49.27 -10.92
C PRO A 324 -2.64 49.01 -12.18
N GLU A 325 -1.63 49.83 -12.40
CA GLU A 325 -0.64 49.66 -13.47
C GLU A 325 0.76 49.89 -12.89
N ALA A 326 1.75 49.14 -13.40
CA ALA A 326 3.14 49.36 -13.04
C ALA A 326 3.68 50.59 -13.77
N ARG A 327 4.20 51.56 -13.02
CA ARG A 327 4.75 52.78 -13.60
C ARG A 327 6.23 52.58 -13.97
N ALA A 328 6.57 52.85 -15.22
CA ALA A 328 7.96 52.77 -15.67
C ALA A 328 8.82 53.85 -14.99
N VAL A 329 9.95 53.46 -14.40
CA VAL A 329 10.93 54.39 -13.83
C VAL A 329 12.35 53.98 -14.22
N GLY A 330 13.25 54.97 -14.30
CA GLY A 330 14.65 54.75 -14.59
C GLY A 330 15.40 54.08 -13.43
N ALA A 331 16.59 53.57 -13.73
CA ALA A 331 17.47 52.96 -12.72
C ALA A 331 17.93 53.97 -11.63
N ASP A 332 17.82 55.27 -11.90
CA ASP A 332 18.07 56.34 -10.94
C ASP A 332 17.15 56.27 -9.70
N ALA A 333 15.89 55.87 -9.88
CA ALA A 333 14.93 55.69 -8.80
C ALA A 333 15.37 54.59 -7.81
N LEU A 334 15.99 53.52 -8.31
CA LEU A 334 16.56 52.46 -7.47
C LEU A 334 17.79 52.93 -6.71
N ARG A 335 18.63 53.77 -7.32
CA ARG A 335 19.84 54.30 -6.67
C ARG A 335 19.51 55.12 -5.43
N THR A 336 18.39 55.85 -5.44
CA THR A 336 18.00 56.76 -4.35
C THR A 336 16.99 56.15 -3.37
N HIS A 337 16.12 55.24 -3.80
CA HIS A 337 14.98 54.77 -3.01
C HIS A 337 14.89 53.25 -2.83
N ARG A 338 15.92 52.47 -3.16
CA ARG A 338 15.93 51.03 -2.86
C ARG A 338 15.90 50.77 -1.35
N ALA A 339 15.06 49.83 -0.93
CA ALA A 339 15.00 49.42 0.47
C ALA A 339 16.33 48.77 0.91
N LYS A 340 16.79 49.10 2.13
CA LYS A 340 18.07 48.62 2.69
C LYS A 340 18.01 47.15 3.12
N GLU A 341 16.88 46.72 3.68
CA GLU A 341 16.61 45.31 3.93
C GLU A 341 15.77 44.77 2.78
N THR A 342 16.40 43.93 1.95
CA THR A 342 15.61 43.01 1.14
C THR A 342 15.17 41.93 2.11
N ALA A 343 14.07 42.14 2.82
CA ALA A 343 13.37 41.04 3.47
C ALA A 343 12.80 40.16 2.35
N ALA A 344 13.70 39.46 1.64
CA ALA A 344 13.35 38.24 0.95
C ALA A 344 12.82 37.35 2.06
N GLY A 345 11.50 37.26 2.17
CA GLY A 345 10.85 36.52 3.24
C GLY A 345 11.52 35.15 3.34
N ALA A 346 11.96 34.79 4.54
CA ALA A 346 12.66 33.55 4.85
C ALA A 346 11.78 32.28 4.69
N PHE A 347 10.82 32.32 3.78
CA PHE A 347 9.98 31.21 3.29
C PHE A 347 9.98 31.14 1.76
N ALA A 348 11.00 31.68 1.10
CA ALA A 348 11.25 31.56 -0.34
C ALA A 348 11.64 30.13 -0.79
N ALA A 349 11.13 29.10 -0.11
CA ALA A 349 11.09 27.75 -0.66
C ALA A 349 9.95 27.69 -1.68
N GLU A 350 10.32 28.00 -2.92
CA GLU A 350 9.65 27.61 -4.17
C GLU A 350 8.20 28.09 -4.39
N LEU A 351 7.91 29.37 -4.17
CA LEU A 351 6.78 29.97 -4.91
C LEU A 351 7.13 30.13 -6.39
N PRO A 352 6.17 29.99 -7.31
CA PRO A 352 6.42 30.23 -8.73
C PRO A 352 6.83 31.68 -8.97
N ARG A 353 7.96 31.93 -9.64
CA ARG A 353 8.43 33.30 -9.92
C ARG A 353 7.57 34.05 -10.94
N THR A 354 6.75 33.30 -11.69
CA THR A 354 5.79 33.79 -12.67
C THR A 354 4.48 33.06 -12.45
N PRO A 355 3.31 33.70 -12.66
CA PRO A 355 2.03 32.99 -12.60
C PRO A 355 2.09 31.72 -13.44
N PRO A 356 1.79 30.54 -12.86
CA PRO A 356 1.65 29.33 -13.63
C PRO A 356 0.51 29.49 -14.64
N ILE A 357 0.66 28.86 -15.80
CA ILE A 357 -0.36 28.85 -16.84
C ILE A 357 -1.43 27.80 -16.44
N PRO A 358 -2.73 28.05 -16.69
CA PRO A 358 -3.78 27.04 -16.53
C PRO A 358 -3.56 25.72 -17.25
#